data_AF-A0A2G5DN27-F1
#
_entry.id   AF-A0A2G5DN27-F1
#
_cell.length_a   1.000
_cell.length_b   1.000
_cell.length_c   1.000
_cell.angle_alpha   90.00
_cell.angle_beta   90.00
_cell.angle_gamma   90.00
#
_symmetry.space_group_name_H-M   'P 1'
#
loop_
_entity.id
_entity.type
_entity.pdbx_description
1 polymer ?
#
loop_
_entity_poly.entity_id
_entity_poly.type
_entity_poly.pdbx_seq_one_letter_code
_entity_poly.pdbx_strand_id
1 'polypeptide(L)'
;MNQIPTQVENPNFFGTIFISLQRREHRDLEEETLIMSLVANEDFQHILRVLNTNVDGKKKIMFALTSIKGIGRRYANIVCKKADVDMNKRAGELTAAELENLMVIVANPRQFKIPDWFLNRKKDYKDGRYSQVVSNALDMKLRDDLERLKKIRFVLFTISVKMNFSSAI
;
A
#
# COMPACT_ATOMS: atom_id res chain seq x y z
N MET A 1 35.47 68.64 -22.71
CA MET A 1 35.99 67.57 -21.84
C MET A 1 35.44 67.83 -20.44
N ASN A 2 35.01 66.79 -19.73
CA ASN A 2 34.46 66.78 -18.35
C ASN A 2 32.93 66.94 -18.29
N GLN A 3 32.14 66.12 -17.60
CA GLN A 3 32.32 64.90 -16.80
C GLN A 3 30.95 64.17 -16.79
N ILE A 4 30.97 62.84 -16.76
CA ILE A 4 29.77 61.98 -16.64
C ILE A 4 29.29 62.04 -15.18
N PRO A 5 28.00 62.26 -14.88
CA PRO A 5 27.49 62.05 -13.53
C PRO A 5 27.17 60.56 -13.33
N THR A 6 27.76 60.03 -12.27
CA THR A 6 27.73 58.66 -11.76
C THR A 6 26.32 58.14 -11.45
N GLN A 7 26.06 56.88 -11.84
CA GLN A 7 24.93 56.07 -11.41
C GLN A 7 24.96 55.88 -9.89
N VAL A 8 23.87 56.22 -9.20
CA VAL A 8 23.63 55.82 -7.81
C VAL A 8 22.76 54.57 -7.85
N GLU A 9 23.39 53.40 -7.79
CA GLU A 9 22.68 52.12 -7.69
C GLU A 9 22.06 51.99 -6.28
N ASN A 10 20.74 52.03 -6.21
CA ASN A 10 19.99 51.70 -5.01
C ASN A 10 19.86 50.16 -4.89
N PRO A 11 20.43 49.51 -3.86
CA PRO A 11 20.49 48.04 -3.77
C PRO A 11 19.13 47.36 -3.48
N ASN A 12 18.05 48.12 -3.29
CA ASN A 12 16.75 47.59 -2.83
C ASN A 12 15.72 47.34 -3.95
N PHE A 13 16.01 47.74 -5.20
CA PHE A 13 15.07 47.60 -6.32
C PHE A 13 15.14 46.21 -6.98
N PHE A 14 16.34 45.64 -7.12
CA PHE A 14 16.53 44.29 -7.65
C PHE A 14 16.00 43.21 -6.69
N GLY A 15 16.21 43.35 -5.38
CA GLY A 15 15.72 42.38 -4.38
C GLY A 15 14.21 42.29 -4.30
N THR A 16 13.49 43.41 -4.44
CA THR A 16 12.02 43.41 -4.37
C THR A 16 11.40 42.77 -5.61
N ILE A 17 11.96 43.00 -6.80
CA ILE A 17 11.51 42.34 -8.04
C ILE A 17 11.87 40.84 -8.01
N PHE A 18 13.06 40.48 -7.52
CA PHE A 18 13.51 39.08 -7.40
C PHE A 18 12.67 38.28 -6.39
N ILE A 19 12.33 38.85 -5.23
CA ILE A 19 11.40 38.25 -4.26
C ILE A 19 9.97 38.17 -4.82
N SER A 20 9.56 39.16 -5.63
CA SER A 20 8.25 39.16 -6.29
C SER A 20 8.15 38.14 -7.43
N LEU A 21 9.25 37.87 -8.14
CA LEU A 21 9.35 36.88 -9.21
C LEU A 21 9.41 35.46 -8.66
N GLN A 22 10.22 35.21 -7.61
CA GLN A 22 10.29 33.92 -6.91
C GLN A 22 8.94 33.52 -6.30
N ARG A 23 8.14 34.49 -5.84
CA ARG A 23 6.78 34.29 -5.33
C ARG A 23 5.72 34.14 -6.44
N ARG A 24 6.04 34.47 -7.70
CA ARG A 24 5.16 34.22 -8.85
C ARG A 24 5.35 32.79 -9.35
N GLU A 25 6.58 32.32 -9.56
CA GLU A 25 6.86 30.93 -9.97
C GLU A 25 6.31 29.88 -8.99
N HIS A 26 6.37 30.14 -7.68
CA HIS A 26 5.78 29.22 -6.68
C HIS A 26 4.24 29.22 -6.69
N ARG A 27 3.60 30.30 -7.15
CA ARG A 27 2.13 30.38 -7.28
C ARG A 27 1.65 29.70 -8.55
N ASP A 28 2.43 29.78 -9.63
CA ASP A 28 2.10 29.14 -10.90
C ASP A 28 2.12 27.60 -10.77
N LEU A 29 3.02 27.04 -9.95
CA LEU A 29 3.00 25.63 -9.56
C LEU A 29 1.76 25.24 -8.74
N GLU A 30 1.33 26.11 -7.82
CA GLU A 30 0.11 25.88 -7.04
C GLU A 30 -1.16 25.97 -7.93
N GLU A 31 -1.21 26.88 -8.90
CA GLU A 31 -2.34 26.98 -9.83
C GLU A 31 -2.39 25.84 -10.85
N GLU A 32 -1.25 25.32 -11.34
CA GLU A 32 -1.21 24.07 -12.12
C GLU A 32 -1.72 22.87 -11.31
N THR A 33 -1.40 22.79 -10.00
CA THR A 33 -1.96 21.73 -9.13
C THR A 33 -3.46 21.86 -8.90
N LEU A 34 -4.01 23.07 -8.91
CA LEU A 34 -5.44 23.32 -8.72
C LEU A 34 -6.24 23.06 -10.01
N ILE A 35 -5.71 23.34 -11.20
CA ILE A 35 -6.37 23.02 -12.48
C ILE A 35 -6.36 21.50 -12.73
N MET A 36 -5.31 20.78 -12.33
CA MET A 36 -5.31 19.31 -12.31
C MET A 36 -6.28 18.71 -11.28
N SER A 37 -6.75 19.47 -10.27
CA SER A 37 -7.58 18.93 -9.17
C SER A 37 -9.05 18.71 -9.53
N LEU A 38 -9.53 19.29 -10.63
CA LEU A 38 -10.91 19.18 -11.12
C LEU A 38 -11.07 18.22 -12.32
N VAL A 39 -10.03 17.46 -12.67
CA VAL A 39 -10.17 16.38 -13.64
C VAL A 39 -10.70 15.17 -12.89
N ALA A 40 -12.00 14.92 -12.99
CA ALA A 40 -12.55 13.60 -12.71
C ALA A 40 -11.88 12.63 -13.69
N ASN A 41 -10.87 11.89 -13.23
CA ASN A 41 -10.24 10.84 -14.02
C ASN A 41 -11.34 9.90 -14.56
N GLU A 42 -11.53 9.88 -15.87
CA GLU A 42 -12.63 9.13 -16.53
C GLU A 42 -12.50 7.62 -16.30
N ASP A 43 -11.30 7.13 -15.96
CA ASP A 43 -11.00 5.72 -15.70
C ASP A 43 -10.98 5.34 -14.21
N PHE A 44 -11.76 6.02 -13.36
CA PHE A 44 -11.79 5.70 -11.93
C PHE A 44 -12.61 4.42 -11.63
N GLN A 45 -11.92 3.38 -11.18
CA GLN A 45 -12.56 2.13 -10.76
C GLN A 45 -12.98 2.19 -9.29
N HIS A 46 -14.30 2.32 -9.06
CA HIS A 46 -14.87 2.38 -7.71
C HIS A 46 -14.72 1.07 -6.94
N ILE A 47 -14.86 -0.07 -7.61
CA ILE A 47 -14.76 -1.40 -7.00
C ILE A 47 -13.77 -2.21 -7.83
N LEU A 48 -12.70 -2.64 -7.18
CA LEU A 48 -11.68 -3.49 -7.76
C LEU A 48 -11.84 -4.90 -7.20
N ARG A 49 -11.85 -5.92 -8.05
CA ARG A 49 -11.90 -7.31 -7.58
C ARG A 49 -10.50 -7.92 -7.63
N VAL A 50 -9.94 -8.15 -6.44
CA VAL A 50 -8.56 -8.65 -6.28
C VAL A 50 -8.59 -9.86 -5.37
N LEU A 51 -7.99 -10.98 -5.82
CA LEU A 51 -7.85 -12.21 -5.04
C LEU A 51 -9.15 -12.66 -4.35
N ASN A 52 -10.23 -12.72 -5.13
CA ASN A 52 -11.60 -13.10 -4.70
C ASN A 52 -12.26 -12.15 -3.70
N THR A 53 -11.65 -10.99 -3.41
CA THR A 53 -12.19 -9.97 -2.50
C THR A 53 -12.54 -8.69 -3.25
N ASN A 54 -13.52 -7.96 -2.72
CA ASN A 54 -13.91 -6.64 -3.23
C ASN A 54 -13.10 -5.57 -2.49
N VAL A 55 -12.31 -4.81 -3.24
CA VAL A 55 -11.47 -3.72 -2.75
C VAL A 55 -12.13 -2.39 -3.15
N ASP A 56 -12.17 -1.45 -2.19
CA ASP A 56 -12.76 -0.13 -2.39
C ASP A 56 -11.73 0.82 -3.04
N GLY A 57 -12.06 1.34 -4.22
CA GLY A 57 -11.24 2.25 -5.00
C GLY A 57 -11.10 3.64 -4.38
N LYS A 58 -12.01 4.04 -3.49
CA LYS A 58 -11.96 5.35 -2.82
C LYS A 58 -10.86 5.43 -1.78
N LYS A 59 -10.38 4.30 -1.26
CA LYS A 59 -9.34 4.29 -0.23
C LYS A 59 -7.95 4.42 -0.86
N LYS A 60 -7.00 4.99 -0.10
CA LYS A 60 -5.58 4.92 -0.46
C LYS A 60 -5.15 3.46 -0.56
N ILE A 61 -4.23 3.16 -1.48
CA ILE A 61 -3.80 1.79 -1.82
C ILE A 61 -3.36 0.99 -0.60
N MET A 62 -2.59 1.62 0.31
CA MET A 62 -2.12 0.97 1.54
C MET A 62 -3.25 0.41 2.40
N PHE A 63 -4.40 1.09 2.46
CA PHE A 63 -5.56 0.63 3.22
C PHE A 63 -6.46 -0.27 2.39
N ALA A 64 -6.58 0.00 1.09
CA ALA A 64 -7.37 -0.80 0.16
C ALA A 64 -6.88 -2.26 0.11
N LEU A 65 -5.56 -2.48 0.08
CA LEU A 65 -4.96 -3.81 0.08
C LEU A 65 -5.22 -4.61 1.38
N THR A 66 -5.52 -3.95 2.50
CA THR A 66 -5.78 -4.64 3.77
C THR A 66 -7.14 -5.34 3.83
N SER A 67 -8.03 -5.07 2.86
CA SER A 67 -9.27 -5.82 2.71
C SER A 67 -9.03 -7.29 2.35
N ILE A 68 -7.85 -7.60 1.80
CA ILE A 68 -7.44 -8.96 1.45
C ILE A 68 -6.93 -9.68 2.71
N LYS A 69 -7.57 -10.81 3.05
CA LYS A 69 -7.13 -11.63 4.19
C LYS A 69 -5.67 -12.08 4.01
N GLY A 70 -4.86 -11.89 5.05
CA GLY A 70 -3.42 -12.22 5.03
C GLY A 70 -2.52 -11.04 4.64
N ILE A 71 -3.06 -9.91 4.17
CA ILE A 71 -2.31 -8.67 3.92
C ILE A 71 -2.63 -7.66 5.02
N GLY A 72 -1.61 -7.27 5.78
CA GLY A 72 -1.71 -6.22 6.80
C GLY A 72 -1.11 -4.88 6.34
N ARG A 73 -1.31 -3.82 7.13
CA ARG A 73 -0.80 -2.47 6.85
C ARG A 73 0.71 -2.42 6.58
N ARG A 74 1.50 -3.18 7.36
CA ARG A 74 2.96 -3.27 7.17
C ARG A 74 3.32 -3.98 5.88
N TYR A 75 2.60 -5.05 5.55
CA TYR A 75 2.85 -5.85 4.34
C TYR A 75 2.49 -5.04 3.09
N ALA A 76 1.32 -4.40 3.09
CA ALA A 76 0.90 -3.49 2.02
C ALA A 76 1.92 -2.39 1.75
N ASN A 77 2.47 -1.76 2.80
CA ASN A 77 3.50 -0.71 2.63
C ASN A 77 4.76 -1.23 1.91
N ILE A 78 5.28 -2.39 2.31
CA ILE A 78 6.45 -2.98 1.65
C ILE A 78 6.12 -3.36 0.20
N VAL A 79 4.95 -3.95 -0.04
CA VAL A 79 4.53 -4.36 -1.39
C VAL A 79 4.40 -3.14 -2.32
N CYS A 80 3.76 -2.05 -1.88
CA CYS A 80 3.68 -0.80 -2.64
C CYS A 80 5.07 -0.25 -2.98
N LYS A 81 5.99 -0.24 -2.00
CA LYS A 81 7.38 0.21 -2.21
C LYS A 81 8.18 -0.69 -3.15
N LYS A 82 7.86 -1.97 -3.23
CA LYS A 82 8.52 -2.92 -4.14
C LYS A 82 7.92 -2.90 -5.54
N ALA A 83 6.65 -2.54 -5.65
CA ALA A 83 5.94 -2.37 -6.91
C ALA A 83 6.15 -0.99 -7.55
N ASP A 84 6.89 -0.11 -6.89
CA ASP A 84 7.09 1.29 -7.30
C ASP A 84 5.78 2.07 -7.48
N VAL A 85 4.79 1.79 -6.63
CA VAL A 85 3.50 2.49 -6.62
C VAL A 85 3.49 3.52 -5.49
N ASP A 86 3.13 4.75 -5.83
CA ASP A 86 2.99 5.81 -4.83
C ASP A 86 1.91 5.49 -3.79
N MET A 87 2.20 5.81 -2.53
CA MET A 87 1.36 5.51 -1.37
C MET A 87 0.18 6.49 -1.22
N ASN A 88 0.23 7.66 -1.87
CA ASN A 88 -0.83 8.67 -1.79
C ASN A 88 -1.91 8.50 -2.86
N LYS A 89 -1.58 7.85 -3.98
CA LYS A 89 -2.55 7.44 -5.00
C LYS A 89 -3.73 6.66 -4.42
N ARG A 90 -4.90 6.84 -5.03
CA ARG A 90 -6.10 6.06 -4.68
C ARG A 90 -6.08 4.72 -5.39
N ALA A 91 -6.71 3.71 -4.78
CA ALA A 91 -6.76 2.38 -5.38
C ALA A 91 -7.50 2.37 -6.72
N GLY A 92 -8.54 3.20 -6.87
CA GLY A 92 -9.33 3.30 -8.10
C GLY A 92 -8.62 4.00 -9.27
N GLU A 93 -7.46 4.62 -9.02
CA GLU A 93 -6.64 5.27 -10.05
C GLU A 93 -5.55 4.33 -10.61
N LEU A 94 -5.45 3.10 -10.09
CA LEU A 94 -4.43 2.16 -10.57
C LEU A 94 -4.73 1.65 -11.97
N THR A 95 -3.67 1.57 -12.76
CA THR A 95 -3.71 0.82 -14.02
C THR A 95 -3.75 -0.68 -13.75
N ALA A 96 -4.29 -1.45 -14.70
CA ALA A 96 -4.34 -2.92 -14.60
C ALA A 96 -2.93 -3.54 -14.49
N ALA A 97 -1.92 -2.93 -15.14
CA ALA A 97 -0.54 -3.38 -15.11
C ALA A 97 0.12 -3.20 -13.73
N GLU A 98 -0.07 -2.04 -13.09
CA GLU A 98 0.40 -1.81 -11.72
C GLU A 98 -0.25 -2.81 -10.74
N LEU A 99 -1.54 -3.09 -10.94
CA LEU A 99 -2.27 -4.05 -10.12
C LEU A 99 -1.72 -5.48 -10.28
N GLU A 100 -1.44 -5.92 -11.50
CA GLU A 100 -0.85 -7.24 -11.76
C GLU A 100 0.54 -7.37 -11.11
N ASN A 101 1.38 -6.34 -11.22
CA ASN A 101 2.68 -6.30 -10.57
C ASN A 101 2.57 -6.45 -9.05
N LEU A 102 1.61 -5.77 -8.42
CA LEU A 102 1.31 -5.94 -7.00
C LEU A 102 0.92 -7.40 -6.67
N MET A 103 0.09 -8.04 -7.50
CA MET A 103 -0.31 -9.44 -7.29
C MET A 103 0.86 -10.41 -7.41
N VAL A 104 1.75 -10.21 -8.38
CA VAL A 104 2.96 -11.04 -8.55
C VAL A 104 3.88 -10.93 -7.34
N ILE A 105 4.06 -9.71 -6.80
CA ILE A 105 4.86 -9.49 -5.58
C ILE A 105 4.25 -10.19 -4.37
N VAL A 106 2.92 -10.14 -4.24
CA VAL A 106 2.20 -10.80 -3.16
C VAL A 106 2.32 -12.32 -3.26
N ALA A 107 2.24 -12.89 -4.47
CA ALA A 107 2.36 -14.32 -4.70
C ALA A 107 3.79 -14.85 -4.44
N ASN A 108 4.82 -14.07 -4.81
CA ASN A 108 6.21 -14.50 -4.77
C ASN A 108 7.11 -13.58 -3.93
N PRO A 109 6.87 -13.40 -2.62
CA PRO A 109 7.57 -12.42 -1.78
C PRO A 109 9.09 -12.62 -1.73
N ARG A 110 9.57 -13.86 -1.86
CA ARG A 110 10.99 -14.20 -1.76
C ARG A 110 11.80 -13.67 -2.95
N GLN A 111 11.19 -13.59 -4.13
CA GLN A 111 11.83 -13.07 -5.34
C GLN A 111 12.08 -11.55 -5.24
N PHE A 112 11.22 -10.84 -4.51
CA PHE A 112 11.28 -9.37 -4.34
C PHE A 112 12.10 -8.92 -3.11
N LYS A 113 12.98 -9.80 -2.62
CA LYS A 113 13.89 -9.52 -1.48
C LYS A 113 13.14 -9.16 -0.18
N ILE A 114 11.96 -9.74 0.05
CA ILE A 114 11.28 -9.66 1.35
C ILE A 114 11.87 -10.72 2.28
N PRO A 115 12.28 -10.37 3.50
CA PRO A 115 12.95 -11.32 4.38
C PRO A 115 11.98 -12.38 4.93
N ASP A 116 12.47 -13.61 5.09
CA ASP A 116 11.68 -14.78 5.49
C ASP A 116 10.98 -14.62 6.86
N TRP A 117 11.52 -13.80 7.76
CA TRP A 117 10.90 -13.49 9.05
C TRP A 117 9.65 -12.61 8.93
N PHE A 118 9.40 -11.98 7.79
CA PHE A 118 8.24 -11.12 7.57
C PHE A 118 7.02 -11.88 7.02
N LEU A 119 7.21 -13.10 6.53
CA LEU A 119 6.15 -13.91 5.91
C LEU A 119 5.22 -14.51 6.97
N ASN A 120 3.94 -14.66 6.60
CA ASN A 120 2.89 -15.18 7.48
C ASN A 120 3.14 -16.64 7.92
N ARG A 121 3.50 -17.53 6.98
CA ARG A 121 3.70 -18.96 7.28
C ARG A 121 5.18 -19.30 7.18
N LYS A 122 5.79 -19.51 8.35
CA LYS A 122 7.20 -19.86 8.50
C LYS A 122 7.35 -21.35 8.73
N LYS A 123 8.24 -21.99 7.97
CA LYS A 123 8.58 -23.42 8.10
C LYS A 123 7.34 -24.31 8.15
N ASP A 124 6.64 -24.43 7.01
CA ASP A 124 5.46 -25.31 6.94
C ASP A 124 5.83 -26.78 7.28
N TYR A 125 4.91 -27.52 7.90
CA TYR A 125 5.18 -28.90 8.35
C TYR A 125 5.20 -29.92 7.20
N LYS A 126 4.54 -29.62 6.08
CA LYS A 126 4.53 -30.46 4.88
C LYS A 126 5.79 -30.23 4.05
N ASP A 127 6.00 -28.97 3.66
CA ASP A 127 6.99 -28.62 2.65
C ASP A 127 8.27 -27.99 3.22
N GLY A 128 8.28 -27.62 4.51
CA GLY A 128 9.40 -26.91 5.16
C GLY A 128 9.62 -25.47 4.68
N ARG A 129 8.86 -25.01 3.68
CA ARG A 129 9.04 -23.72 3.01
C ARG A 129 8.44 -22.56 3.81
N TYR A 130 8.98 -21.37 3.56
CA TYR A 130 8.43 -20.09 4.01
C TYR A 130 7.54 -19.54 2.90
N SER A 131 6.30 -19.20 3.23
CA SER A 131 5.33 -18.69 2.26
C SER A 131 4.46 -17.59 2.84
N GLN A 132 4.05 -16.67 1.96
CA GLN A 132 2.94 -15.77 2.24
C GLN A 132 1.66 -16.46 1.80
N VAL A 133 0.72 -16.60 2.72
CA VAL A 133 -0.59 -17.20 2.44
C VAL A 133 -1.63 -16.10 2.46
N VAL A 134 -2.45 -16.05 1.40
CA VAL A 134 -3.38 -14.94 1.12
C VAL A 134 -4.77 -15.49 0.76
N SER A 135 -5.81 -14.72 1.09
CA SER A 135 -7.22 -15.00 0.77
C SER A 135 -7.64 -16.43 1.17
N ASN A 136 -8.23 -17.18 0.23
CA ASN A 136 -8.80 -18.51 0.49
C ASN A 136 -7.75 -19.54 0.92
N ALA A 137 -6.50 -19.38 0.47
CA ALA A 137 -5.42 -20.30 0.86
C ALA A 137 -5.16 -20.24 2.37
N LEU A 138 -5.39 -19.08 3.01
CA LEU A 138 -5.19 -18.90 4.45
C LEU A 138 -6.20 -19.71 5.24
N ASP A 139 -7.47 -19.64 4.84
CA ASP A 139 -8.56 -20.38 5.48
C ASP A 139 -8.39 -21.90 5.27
N MET A 140 -7.92 -22.35 4.11
CA MET A 140 -7.64 -23.78 3.88
C MET A 140 -6.50 -24.28 4.76
N LYS A 141 -5.40 -23.53 4.81
CA LYS A 141 -4.23 -23.88 5.60
C LYS A 141 -4.54 -23.93 7.10
N LEU A 142 -5.37 -23.02 7.60
CA LEU A 142 -5.83 -23.05 9.00
C LEU A 142 -6.68 -24.30 9.29
N ARG A 143 -7.55 -24.71 8.37
CA ARG A 143 -8.36 -25.94 8.52
C ARG A 143 -7.50 -27.19 8.55
N ASP A 144 -6.52 -27.30 7.66
CA ASP A 144 -5.54 -28.40 7.65
C ASP A 144 -4.79 -28.49 9.00
N ASP A 145 -4.37 -27.35 9.54
CA ASP A 145 -3.67 -27.29 10.82
C ASP A 145 -4.57 -27.77 11.97
N LEU A 146 -5.84 -27.34 11.99
CA LEU A 146 -6.83 -27.80 12.98
C LEU A 146 -7.13 -29.29 12.87
N GLU A 147 -7.27 -29.82 11.66
CA GLU A 147 -7.52 -31.24 11.43
C GLU A 147 -6.33 -32.09 11.90
N ARG A 148 -5.10 -31.61 11.69
CA ARG A 148 -3.90 -32.26 12.22
C ARG A 148 -3.91 -32.28 13.76
N LEU A 149 -4.25 -31.16 14.40
CA LEU A 149 -4.31 -31.06 15.86
C LEU A 149 -5.38 -31.98 16.46
N LYS A 150 -6.53 -32.13 15.77
CA LYS A 150 -7.57 -33.09 16.14
C LYS A 150 -7.05 -34.53 16.13
N LYS A 151 -6.36 -34.94 15.07
CA LYS A 151 -5.80 -36.30 14.94
C LYS A 151 -4.76 -36.63 16.02
N ILE A 152 -3.96 -35.64 16.40
CA ILE A 152 -2.95 -35.78 17.48
C ILE A 152 -3.60 -35.83 18.87
N ARG A 153 -4.91 -35.53 18.99
CA ARG A 153 -5.65 -35.40 20.26
C ARG A 153 -4.97 -34.44 21.24
N PHE A 154 -4.55 -33.28 20.74
CA PHE A 154 -3.90 -32.30 21.59
C PHE A 154 -4.87 -31.81 22.69
N VAL A 155 -4.51 -32.01 23.96
CA VAL A 155 -5.39 -31.86 25.12
C VAL A 155 -5.97 -30.44 25.24
N LEU A 156 -5.26 -29.43 24.76
CA LEU A 156 -5.75 -28.05 24.74
C LEU A 156 -6.97 -27.85 23.81
N PHE A 157 -7.08 -28.64 22.75
CA PHE A 157 -8.17 -28.51 21.77
C PHE A 157 -9.51 -29.04 22.32
N THR A 158 -9.50 -30.17 23.03
CA THR A 158 -10.71 -30.75 23.61
C THR A 158 -11.28 -29.89 24.72
N ILE A 159 -10.43 -29.26 25.53
CA ILE A 159 -10.86 -28.37 26.64
C ILE A 159 -11.48 -27.08 26.10
N SER A 160 -10.84 -26.39 25.14
CA SER A 160 -11.41 -25.15 24.59
C SER A 160 -12.69 -25.36 23.79
N VAL A 161 -12.84 -26.46 23.05
CA VAL A 161 -14.09 -26.74 22.31
C VAL A 161 -15.22 -27.09 23.27
N LYS A 162 -14.94 -27.87 24.33
CA LYS A 162 -15.95 -28.26 25.33
C LYS A 162 -16.40 -27.08 26.19
N MET A 163 -15.50 -26.14 26.52
CA MET A 163 -15.83 -24.91 27.26
C MET A 163 -16.67 -23.92 26.43
N ASN A 164 -16.36 -23.75 25.13
CA ASN A 164 -17.13 -22.87 24.25
C ASN A 164 -18.54 -23.40 23.92
N PHE A 165 -18.75 -24.73 23.93
CA PHE A 165 -20.07 -25.32 23.78
C PHE A 165 -20.88 -25.32 25.09
N SER A 166 -20.22 -25.43 26.25
CA SER A 166 -20.89 -25.41 27.56
C SER A 166 -21.36 -24.01 28.00
N SER A 167 -20.91 -22.95 27.35
CA SER A 167 -21.34 -21.56 27.61
C SER A 167 -22.37 -21.06 26.59
N ALA A 168 -22.79 -21.91 25.65
CA ALA A 168 -23.81 -21.64 24.64
C ALA A 168 -25.13 -22.43 24.89
N ILE A 169 -25.31 -22.96 26.10
CA ILE A 169 -26.53 -23.57 26.65
C ILE A 169 -26.80 -22.88 27.98
#